data_AF-A8ETC7-F1
#
_entry.id   AF-A8ETC7-F1
#
_cell.length_a   1.000
_cell.length_b   1.000
_cell.length_c   1.000
_cell.angle_alpha   90.00
_cell.angle_beta   90.00
_cell.angle_gamma   90.00
#
_symmetry.space_group_name_H-M   'P 1'
#
loop_
_entity.id
_entity.type
_entity.pdbx_description
1 polymer ?
#
loop_
_entity_poly.entity_id
_entity_poly.type
_entity_poly.pdbx_seq_one_letter_code
_entity_poly.pdbx_strand_id
1 'polypeptide(L)'
;MIILISFLFVGCIRKADTILLQPNAKVPFPYIYILAPSSYPKTPFETYKERIFSDYTIFLFRTIPNMMKENITLSVVRIIDGDEEKYSYVKDLKILLDKDKNKIFDKEFTNRYLDDGEMSNHLERRVNYSKKYINFVGKLKCMESVMSNNIADGVGRKNYNVRCPYYDKQGNKKYIHITASMNITFDGTKFDGSDNPSLAKYKLLDIEKQFKMDMKEVLDSLEIYDIDIERMQKDELLYDKKYDIEAESKAKDLTFNCKYTNGYILCEGKEINRKCSKKNVKNEKWECK
;
A
#
# COMPACT_ATOMS: atom_id res chain seq x y z
N MET A 1 30.15 -45.03 32.55
CA MET A 1 30.23 -43.58 32.74
C MET A 1 29.81 -42.93 31.43
N ILE A 2 28.59 -42.41 31.35
CA ILE A 2 28.02 -41.82 30.13
C ILE A 2 28.24 -40.30 30.24
N ILE A 3 29.03 -39.74 29.33
CA ILE A 3 29.22 -38.28 29.23
C ILE A 3 28.07 -37.74 28.40
N LEU A 4 27.11 -37.08 29.07
CA LEU A 4 26.06 -36.32 28.41
C LEU A 4 26.65 -34.98 27.96
N ILE A 5 26.93 -34.84 26.66
CA ILE A 5 27.31 -33.56 26.06
C ILE A 5 26.02 -32.83 25.67
N SER A 6 25.57 -31.93 26.54
CA SER A 6 24.47 -31.01 26.22
C SER A 6 25.00 -29.85 25.38
N PHE A 7 24.72 -29.86 24.07
CA PHE A 7 24.88 -28.69 23.23
C PHE A 7 23.75 -27.70 23.52
N LEU A 8 24.03 -26.70 24.35
CA LEU A 8 23.22 -25.49 24.43
C LEU A 8 23.44 -24.69 23.15
N PHE A 9 22.56 -24.87 22.17
CA PHE A 9 22.38 -23.90 21.11
C PHE A 9 21.87 -22.62 21.76
N VAL A 10 22.78 -21.69 22.05
CA VAL A 10 22.44 -20.28 22.31
C VAL A 10 22.02 -19.71 20.97
N GLY A 11 20.79 -20.03 20.56
CA GLY A 11 20.13 -19.35 19.46
C GLY A 11 20.12 -17.86 19.80
N CYS A 12 20.80 -17.05 18.98
CA CYS A 12 20.70 -15.60 19.07
C CYS A 12 19.22 -15.22 18.87
N ILE A 13 18.51 -14.95 19.96
CA ILE A 13 17.21 -14.28 19.88
C ILE A 13 17.53 -12.84 19.52
N ARG A 14 17.47 -12.49 18.23
CA ARG A 14 17.38 -11.09 17.81
C ARG A 14 16.08 -10.53 18.38
N LYS A 15 16.16 -9.87 19.52
CA LYS A 15 15.14 -8.93 19.97
C LYS A 15 15.20 -7.78 18.96
N ALA A 16 14.11 -7.51 18.25
CA ALA A 16 14.07 -6.35 17.37
C ALA A 16 14.24 -5.11 18.26
N ASP A 17 15.33 -4.36 18.07
CA ASP A 17 15.56 -3.08 18.75
C ASP A 17 14.60 -2.04 18.14
N THR A 18 13.37 -2.01 18.65
CA THR A 18 12.38 -1.01 18.26
C THR A 18 12.64 0.27 19.04
N ILE A 19 12.50 1.41 18.37
CA ILE A 19 12.69 2.75 18.92
C ILE A 19 11.32 3.43 18.97
N LEU A 20 10.94 3.92 20.14
CA LEU A 20 9.74 4.74 20.30
C LEU A 20 9.99 6.16 19.74
N LEU A 21 9.12 6.61 18.85
CA LEU A 21 9.22 7.90 18.19
C LEU A 21 8.30 8.92 18.84
N GLN A 22 8.87 10.07 19.22
CA GLN A 22 8.05 11.22 19.58
C GLN A 22 7.32 11.77 18.34
N PRO A 23 6.17 12.45 18.51
CA PRO A 23 5.49 13.16 17.43
C PRO A 23 6.47 14.02 16.61
N ASN A 24 6.39 13.95 15.28
CA ASN A 24 7.27 14.66 14.35
C ASN A 24 8.77 14.35 14.48
N ALA A 25 9.15 13.25 15.15
CA ALA A 25 10.52 12.81 15.18
C ALA A 25 11.02 12.51 13.75
N LYS A 26 12.20 13.02 13.41
CA LYS A 26 12.88 12.68 12.16
C LYS A 26 13.36 11.24 12.22
N VAL A 27 13.00 10.46 11.20
CA VAL A 27 13.46 9.10 11.00
C VAL A 27 14.39 9.09 9.78
N PRO A 28 15.70 9.39 9.96
CA PRO A 28 16.63 9.43 8.85
C PRO A 28 17.01 8.02 8.41
N PHE A 29 17.26 7.84 7.13
CA PHE A 29 17.72 6.57 6.59
C PHE A 29 18.56 6.79 5.32
N PRO A 30 19.30 5.79 4.81
CA PRO A 30 20.01 5.97 3.56
C PRO A 30 19.05 6.46 2.48
N TYR A 31 19.41 7.59 1.86
CA TYR A 31 18.70 8.24 0.75
C TYR A 31 17.42 9.00 1.09
N ILE A 32 16.76 8.73 2.23
CA ILE A 32 15.48 9.37 2.56
C ILE A 32 15.39 9.75 4.04
N TYR A 33 14.48 10.67 4.34
CA TYR A 33 13.92 10.75 5.68
C TYR A 33 12.43 11.04 5.63
N ILE A 34 11.77 10.73 6.76
CA ILE A 34 10.37 11.02 7.03
C ILE A 34 10.23 11.57 8.45
N LEU A 35 9.07 12.15 8.73
CA LEU A 35 8.62 12.49 10.07
C LEU A 35 7.64 11.42 10.58
N ALA A 36 7.75 11.08 11.86
CA ALA A 36 6.75 10.29 12.55
C ALA A 36 5.44 11.10 12.63
N PRO A 37 4.26 10.51 12.34
CA PRO A 37 3.00 11.22 12.48
C PRO A 37 2.76 11.71 13.91
N SER A 38 2.01 12.79 14.01
CA SER A 38 1.78 13.52 15.26
C SER A 38 0.47 13.15 15.97
N SER A 39 -0.41 12.41 15.30
CA SER A 39 -1.68 11.94 15.88
C SER A 39 -1.47 10.99 17.06
N TYR A 40 -2.45 10.92 17.97
CA TYR A 40 -2.45 10.08 19.17
C TYR A 40 -1.09 10.04 19.89
N PRO A 41 -0.62 11.16 20.47
CA PRO A 41 0.70 11.24 21.11
C PRO A 41 0.89 10.27 22.30
N LYS A 42 -0.20 9.72 22.85
CA LYS A 42 -0.18 8.70 23.91
C LYS A 42 0.07 7.28 23.39
N THR A 43 -0.10 7.05 22.09
CA THR A 43 0.21 5.79 21.39
C THR A 43 1.20 6.10 20.26
N PRO A 44 2.45 6.47 20.59
CA PRO A 44 3.45 6.85 19.62
C PRO A 44 3.80 5.71 18.67
N PHE A 45 4.36 6.07 17.52
CA PHE A 45 4.92 5.10 16.59
C PHE A 45 6.19 4.46 17.15
N GLU A 46 6.34 3.17 16.91
CA GLU A 46 7.62 2.47 17.02
C GLU A 46 8.25 2.35 15.64
N THR A 47 9.58 2.35 15.60
CA THR A 47 10.33 2.11 14.38
C THR A 47 11.45 1.12 14.59
N TYR A 48 11.73 0.34 13.55
CA TYR A 48 13.04 -0.27 13.38
C TYR A 48 13.41 -0.16 11.91
N LYS A 49 14.70 -0.38 11.66
CA LYS A 49 15.31 -0.31 10.35
C LYS A 49 15.89 -1.66 10.02
N GLU A 50 15.63 -2.14 8.82
CA GLU A 50 16.19 -3.40 8.37
C GLU A 50 16.76 -3.24 6.97
N ARG A 51 17.83 -4.00 6.70
CA ARG A 51 18.33 -4.19 5.35
C ARG A 51 17.82 -5.54 4.87
N ILE A 52 16.83 -5.53 3.97
CA ILE A 52 16.24 -6.73 3.39
C ILE A 52 16.88 -6.88 2.00
N PHE A 53 17.74 -7.88 1.83
CA PHE A 53 18.59 -8.05 0.66
C PHE A 53 19.50 -6.81 0.41
N SER A 54 19.34 -6.14 -0.73
CA SER A 54 20.03 -4.89 -1.08
C SER A 54 19.28 -3.64 -0.61
N ASP A 55 18.02 -3.80 -0.21
CA ASP A 55 17.10 -2.69 -0.04
C ASP A 55 17.02 -2.30 1.42
N TYR A 56 17.06 -0.99 1.64
CA TYR A 56 16.94 -0.41 2.95
C TYR A 56 15.45 -0.16 3.21
N THR A 57 14.94 -0.73 4.31
CA THR A 57 13.53 -0.57 4.72
C THR A 57 13.38 0.09 6.10
N ILE A 58 12.53 1.12 6.18
CA ILE A 58 12.04 1.72 7.42
C ILE A 58 10.68 1.09 7.75
N PHE A 59 10.49 0.69 8.99
CA PHE A 59 9.19 0.28 9.52
C PHE A 59 8.71 1.33 10.52
N LEU A 60 7.47 1.77 10.38
CA LEU A 60 6.73 2.54 11.37
C LEU A 60 5.47 1.75 11.72
N PHE A 61 5.24 1.49 13.00
CA PHE A 61 4.02 0.78 13.41
C PHE A 61 3.57 1.24 14.79
N ARG A 62 2.27 1.10 15.05
CA ARG A 62 1.69 1.28 16.37
C ARG A 62 0.39 0.51 16.49
N THR A 63 -0.08 0.36 17.72
CA THR A 63 -1.43 -0.13 18.01
C THR A 63 -2.17 0.94 18.80
N ILE A 64 -3.28 1.42 18.24
CA ILE A 64 -4.23 2.27 18.94
C ILE A 64 -5.33 1.33 19.49
N PRO A 65 -5.46 1.20 20.83
CA PRO A 65 -6.43 0.30 21.44
C PRO A 65 -7.86 0.58 20.95
N ASN A 66 -8.62 -0.49 20.68
CA ASN A 66 -10.02 -0.44 20.24
C ASN A 66 -10.26 0.39 18.96
N MET A 67 -9.23 0.54 18.12
CA MET A 67 -9.30 1.28 16.86
C MET A 67 -8.58 0.52 15.75
N MET A 68 -7.25 0.53 15.76
CA MET A 68 -6.46 -0.07 14.69
C MET A 68 -5.02 -0.39 15.08
N LYS A 69 -4.43 -1.34 14.36
CA LYS A 69 -2.99 -1.53 14.24
C LYS A 69 -2.54 -0.99 12.89
N GLU A 70 -1.63 -0.03 12.93
CA GLU A 70 -1.08 0.62 11.75
C GLU A 70 0.33 0.12 11.50
N ASN A 71 0.67 -0.10 10.23
CA ASN A 71 2.03 -0.38 9.79
C ASN A 71 2.28 0.39 8.50
N ILE A 72 3.33 1.20 8.46
CA ILE A 72 3.80 1.92 7.29
C ILE A 72 5.26 1.52 7.08
N THR A 73 5.55 1.01 5.89
CA THR A 73 6.87 0.54 5.49
C THR A 73 7.33 1.35 4.30
N LEU A 74 8.56 1.84 4.33
CA LEU A 74 9.16 2.57 3.21
C LEU A 74 10.49 1.94 2.84
N SER A 75 10.68 1.68 1.56
CA SER A 75 11.96 1.22 1.02
C SER A 75 12.35 1.98 -0.25
N VAL A 76 13.66 2.04 -0.48
CA VAL A 76 14.23 2.54 -1.74
C VAL A 76 14.73 1.35 -2.52
N VAL A 77 14.16 1.15 -3.71
CA VAL A 77 14.41 -0.03 -4.54
C VAL A 77 14.94 0.39 -5.90
N ARG A 78 15.92 -0.35 -6.43
CA ARG A 78 16.43 -0.12 -7.79
C ARG A 78 15.45 -0.68 -8.83
N ILE A 79 15.31 0.02 -9.95
CA ILE A 79 14.62 -0.51 -11.13
C ILE A 79 15.67 -1.17 -12.02
N ILE A 80 15.62 -2.49 -12.11
CA ILE A 80 16.55 -3.28 -12.92
C ILE A 80 15.93 -3.48 -14.31
N ASP A 81 16.71 -3.23 -15.36
CA ASP A 81 16.26 -3.50 -16.72
C ASP A 81 16.17 -5.02 -16.95
N GLY A 82 15.03 -5.49 -17.49
CA GLY A 82 14.70 -6.91 -17.64
C GLY A 82 13.65 -7.41 -16.63
N ASP A 83 13.48 -6.73 -15.48
CA ASP A 83 12.50 -7.14 -14.47
C ASP A 83 11.04 -6.93 -14.92
N GLU A 84 10.79 -6.15 -15.98
CA GLU A 84 9.46 -5.96 -16.55
C GLU A 84 8.80 -7.25 -17.07
N GLU A 85 9.60 -8.27 -17.43
CA GLU A 85 9.07 -9.57 -17.85
C GLU A 85 8.51 -10.36 -16.66
N LYS A 86 9.07 -10.14 -15.47
CA LYS A 86 8.68 -10.82 -14.23
C LYS A 86 7.65 -10.02 -13.43
N TYR A 87 7.75 -8.70 -13.48
CA TYR A 87 6.99 -7.80 -12.63
C TYR A 87 6.34 -6.71 -13.48
N SER A 88 5.04 -6.86 -13.72
CA SER A 88 4.27 -5.96 -14.59
C SER A 88 4.30 -4.49 -14.14
N TYR A 89 4.45 -4.23 -12.83
CA TYR A 89 4.55 -2.87 -12.28
C TYR A 89 5.87 -2.17 -12.66
N VAL A 90 6.94 -2.91 -13.01
CA VAL A 90 8.22 -2.32 -13.41
C VAL A 90 8.09 -1.58 -14.73
N LYS A 91 7.29 -2.13 -15.66
CA LYS A 91 6.96 -1.44 -16.92
C LYS A 91 6.30 -0.09 -16.66
N ASP A 92 5.35 -0.07 -15.73
CA ASP A 92 4.62 1.14 -15.37
C ASP A 92 5.54 2.18 -14.68
N LEU A 93 6.48 1.75 -13.84
CA LEU A 93 7.50 2.63 -13.25
C LEU A 93 8.39 3.27 -14.32
N LYS A 94 8.81 2.50 -15.34
CA LYS A 94 9.60 3.04 -16.45
C LYS A 94 8.80 4.05 -17.28
N ILE A 95 7.50 3.83 -17.46
CA ILE A 95 6.61 4.77 -18.16
C ILE A 95 6.50 6.10 -17.39
N LEU A 96 6.40 6.05 -16.06
CA LEU A 96 6.36 7.25 -15.23
C LEU A 96 7.67 8.07 -15.26
N LEU A 97 8.80 7.45 -15.61
CA LEU A 97 10.09 8.13 -15.83
C LEU A 97 10.29 8.64 -17.25
N ASP A 98 9.39 8.32 -18.18
CA ASP A 98 9.45 8.74 -19.57
C ASP A 98 8.55 9.96 -19.75
N LYS A 99 9.15 11.12 -20.04
CA LYS A 99 8.45 12.41 -20.16
C LYS A 99 7.22 12.36 -21.08
N ASP A 100 7.32 11.66 -22.21
CA ASP A 100 6.28 11.66 -23.22
C ASP A 100 5.14 10.72 -22.84
N LYS A 101 5.47 9.54 -22.32
CA LYS A 101 4.47 8.55 -21.90
C LYS A 101 3.80 8.91 -20.58
N ASN A 102 4.52 9.58 -19.68
CA ASN A 102 4.00 9.99 -18.37
C ASN A 102 2.76 10.90 -18.50
N LYS A 103 2.67 11.71 -19.57
CA LYS A 103 1.54 12.62 -19.81
C LYS A 103 0.21 11.89 -20.04
N ILE A 104 0.24 10.69 -20.61
CA ILE A 104 -0.96 9.90 -20.92
C ILE A 104 -1.18 8.75 -19.91
N PHE A 105 -0.19 8.48 -19.08
CA PHE A 105 -0.16 7.34 -18.17
C PHE A 105 -1.36 7.28 -17.20
N ASP A 106 -1.87 8.42 -16.72
CA ASP A 106 -2.99 8.45 -15.76
C ASP A 106 -4.21 7.71 -16.30
N LYS A 107 -4.50 7.95 -17.59
CA LYS A 107 -5.62 7.30 -18.28
C LYS A 107 -5.36 5.82 -18.47
N GLU A 108 -4.15 5.41 -18.83
CA GLU A 108 -3.82 4.00 -19.04
C GLU A 108 -3.83 3.22 -17.72
N PHE A 109 -3.23 3.78 -16.68
CA PHE A 109 -3.11 3.18 -15.36
C PHE A 109 -4.47 3.02 -14.68
N THR A 110 -5.32 4.05 -14.74
CA THR A 110 -6.65 4.02 -14.10
C THR A 110 -7.70 3.22 -14.86
N ASN A 111 -7.47 2.85 -16.14
CA ASN A 111 -8.38 1.99 -16.91
C ASN A 111 -7.74 0.60 -17.21
N ARG A 112 -6.68 0.21 -16.49
CA ARG A 112 -6.03 -1.09 -16.66
C ARG A 112 -6.85 -2.18 -15.95
N TYR A 113 -7.20 -3.23 -16.68
CA TYR A 113 -7.85 -4.41 -16.10
C TYR A 113 -7.01 -5.04 -14.98
N LEU A 114 -7.70 -5.58 -13.97
CA LEU A 114 -7.07 -6.44 -12.96
C LEU A 114 -6.51 -7.68 -13.66
N ASP A 115 -5.28 -8.08 -13.32
CA ASP A 115 -4.71 -9.33 -13.83
C ASP A 115 -5.31 -10.56 -13.13
N ASP A 116 -5.05 -11.77 -13.64
CA ASP A 116 -5.64 -13.01 -13.12
C ASP A 116 -5.25 -13.30 -11.66
N GLY A 117 -4.07 -12.84 -11.22
CA GLY A 117 -3.61 -12.99 -9.84
C GLY A 117 -4.35 -12.04 -8.90
N GLU A 118 -4.52 -10.78 -9.31
CA GLU A 118 -5.36 -9.81 -8.62
C GLU A 118 -6.80 -10.36 -8.55
N MET A 119 -7.33 -10.81 -9.68
CA MET A 119 -8.68 -11.34 -9.81
C MET A 119 -8.93 -12.58 -8.94
N SER A 120 -8.02 -13.54 -8.92
CA SER A 120 -8.15 -14.76 -8.10
C SER A 120 -8.18 -14.45 -6.60
N ASN A 121 -7.34 -13.52 -6.14
CA ASN A 121 -7.37 -13.05 -4.75
C ASN A 121 -8.66 -12.31 -4.38
N HIS A 122 -9.31 -11.64 -5.34
CA HIS A 122 -10.64 -11.03 -5.14
C HIS A 122 -11.75 -12.08 -4.97
N LEU A 123 -11.63 -13.22 -5.65
CA LEU A 123 -12.63 -14.29 -5.68
C LEU A 123 -12.66 -15.15 -4.42
N GLU A 124 -11.50 -15.52 -3.88
CA GLU A 124 -11.43 -16.42 -2.71
C GLU A 124 -11.97 -15.79 -1.42
N ARG A 125 -11.94 -14.45 -1.31
CA ARG A 125 -12.17 -13.71 -0.05
C ARG A 125 -13.52 -13.01 0.06
N ARG A 126 -14.41 -13.16 -0.93
CA ARG A 126 -15.84 -12.77 -0.95
C ARG A 126 -16.20 -11.31 -0.61
N VAL A 127 -15.28 -10.41 -0.25
CA VAL A 127 -15.55 -8.98 0.05
C VAL A 127 -14.29 -8.13 -0.21
N ASN A 128 -13.83 -8.06 -1.46
CA ASN A 128 -12.56 -7.37 -1.78
C ASN A 128 -12.73 -6.25 -2.82
N TYR A 129 -12.35 -5.04 -2.42
CA TYR A 129 -12.24 -3.85 -3.26
C TYR A 129 -10.78 -3.61 -3.61
N SER A 130 -10.49 -3.41 -4.90
CA SER A 130 -9.18 -2.93 -5.36
C SER A 130 -9.37 -1.73 -6.28
N LYS A 131 -8.57 -0.69 -6.05
CA LYS A 131 -8.48 0.45 -6.95
C LYS A 131 -7.04 0.81 -7.18
N LYS A 132 -6.77 1.26 -8.42
CA LYS A 132 -5.51 1.83 -8.87
C LYS A 132 -5.74 3.29 -9.25
N TYR A 133 -4.87 4.17 -8.79
CA TYR A 133 -4.95 5.60 -9.07
C TYR A 133 -3.59 6.28 -8.91
N ILE A 134 -3.50 7.50 -9.41
CA ILE A 134 -2.30 8.31 -9.31
C ILE A 134 -2.38 9.18 -8.08
N ASN A 135 -1.26 9.28 -7.37
CA ASN A 135 -1.06 10.22 -6.27
C ASN A 135 0.32 10.86 -6.38
N PHE A 136 0.64 11.76 -5.44
CA PHE A 136 1.90 12.49 -5.43
C PHE A 136 2.55 12.41 -4.06
N VAL A 137 3.85 12.09 -4.02
CA VAL A 137 4.63 11.94 -2.78
C VAL A 137 6.02 12.52 -3.02
N GLY A 138 6.50 13.41 -2.15
CA GLY A 138 7.85 13.98 -2.29
C GLY A 138 8.11 14.63 -3.66
N LYS A 139 7.10 15.31 -4.23
CA LYS A 139 7.08 15.87 -5.60
C LYS A 139 7.15 14.85 -6.74
N LEU A 140 7.11 13.56 -6.45
CA LEU A 140 7.06 12.49 -7.44
C LEU A 140 5.61 12.12 -7.74
N LYS A 141 5.35 11.78 -8.99
CA LYS A 141 4.10 11.13 -9.38
C LYS A 141 4.21 9.64 -9.10
N CYS A 142 3.19 9.09 -8.45
CA CYS A 142 3.23 7.74 -7.93
C CYS A 142 2.04 6.92 -8.41
N MET A 143 2.28 5.63 -8.62
CA MET A 143 1.21 4.64 -8.71
C MET A 143 0.78 4.27 -7.30
N GLU A 144 -0.52 4.36 -7.05
CA GLU A 144 -1.10 3.90 -5.80
C GLU A 144 -2.15 2.82 -6.09
N SER A 145 -2.10 1.74 -5.34
CA SER A 145 -3.13 0.72 -5.33
C SER A 145 -3.60 0.45 -3.91
N VAL A 146 -4.91 0.35 -3.74
CA VAL A 146 -5.53 -0.02 -2.47
C VAL A 146 -6.18 -1.38 -2.60
N MET A 147 -6.07 -2.21 -1.56
CA MET A 147 -6.76 -3.48 -1.43
C MET A 147 -7.40 -3.55 -0.05
N SER A 148 -8.71 -3.74 0.00
CA SER A 148 -9.45 -4.01 1.23
C SER A 148 -9.83 -5.48 1.33
N ASN A 149 -9.65 -6.08 2.51
CA ASN A 149 -10.17 -7.41 2.84
C ASN A 149 -11.13 -7.30 4.03
N ASN A 150 -12.33 -7.87 3.87
CA ASN A 150 -13.33 -8.22 4.88
C ASN A 150 -13.74 -7.11 5.90
N ILE A 151 -14.41 -6.04 5.42
CA ILE A 151 -15.00 -4.99 6.27
C ILE A 151 -16.41 -5.38 6.80
N ALA A 152 -17.03 -6.43 6.26
CA ALA A 152 -18.41 -6.81 6.61
C ALA A 152 -18.56 -7.47 7.99
N ASP A 153 -17.52 -8.16 8.50
CA ASP A 153 -17.58 -8.98 9.73
C ASP A 153 -16.67 -8.47 10.88
N GLY A 154 -16.33 -7.18 10.90
CA GLY A 154 -15.66 -6.54 12.05
C GLY A 154 -14.14 -6.74 12.17
N VAL A 155 -13.50 -7.54 11.30
CA VAL A 155 -12.04 -7.71 11.23
C VAL A 155 -11.53 -7.31 9.84
N GLY A 156 -11.59 -6.01 9.55
CA GLY A 156 -11.19 -5.47 8.24
C GLY A 156 -9.71 -5.08 8.20
N ARG A 157 -9.07 -5.37 7.06
CA ARG A 157 -7.71 -4.93 6.74
C ARG A 157 -7.73 -4.11 5.45
N LYS A 158 -7.16 -2.91 5.49
CA LYS A 158 -6.92 -2.09 4.30
C LYS A 158 -5.42 -1.97 4.06
N ASN A 159 -5.00 -2.19 2.82
CA ASN A 159 -3.61 -2.09 2.40
C ASN A 159 -3.48 -1.09 1.25
N TYR A 160 -2.49 -0.22 1.34
CA TYR A 160 -2.09 0.73 0.32
C TYR A 160 -0.67 0.39 -0.11
N ASN A 161 -0.44 0.46 -1.42
CA ASN A 161 0.87 0.27 -2.00
C ASN A 161 1.14 1.45 -2.93
N VAL A 162 2.14 2.25 -2.60
CA VAL A 162 2.53 3.45 -3.33
C VAL A 162 3.92 3.23 -3.91
N ARG A 163 4.09 3.46 -5.21
CA ARG A 163 5.39 3.36 -5.88
C ARG A 163 5.69 4.64 -6.64
N CYS A 164 6.79 5.28 -6.29
CA CYS A 164 7.17 6.60 -6.81
C CYS A 164 8.56 6.50 -7.47
N PRO A 165 8.66 6.39 -8.80
CA PRO A 165 9.94 6.27 -9.47
C PRO A 165 10.66 7.62 -9.58
N TYR A 166 12.00 7.58 -9.55
CA TYR A 166 12.87 8.74 -9.74
C TYR A 166 14.24 8.31 -10.30
N TYR A 167 15.02 9.28 -10.77
CA TYR A 167 16.43 9.10 -11.09
C TYR A 167 17.30 9.51 -9.91
N ASP A 168 18.26 8.67 -9.51
CA ASP A 168 19.27 9.06 -8.53
C ASP A 168 20.38 9.91 -9.16
N LYS A 169 21.21 10.55 -8.33
CA LYS A 169 22.35 11.39 -8.72
C LYS A 169 23.39 10.69 -9.59
N GLN A 170 23.36 9.36 -9.69
CA GLN A 170 24.23 8.58 -10.57
C GLN A 170 23.53 8.23 -11.91
N GLY A 171 22.30 8.72 -12.11
CA GLY A 171 21.49 8.45 -13.29
C GLY A 171 20.76 7.11 -13.27
N ASN A 172 20.83 6.35 -12.17
CA ASN A 172 20.12 5.07 -12.05
C ASN A 172 18.64 5.30 -11.79
N LYS A 173 17.81 4.40 -12.31
CA LYS A 173 16.37 4.37 -12.05
C LYS A 173 16.12 3.72 -10.68
N LYS A 174 15.40 4.41 -9.80
CA LYS A 174 14.95 3.89 -8.50
C LYS A 174 13.46 4.16 -8.32
N TYR A 175 12.87 3.54 -7.31
CA TYR A 175 11.57 3.94 -6.82
C TYR A 175 11.51 3.85 -5.30
N ILE A 176 10.73 4.75 -4.71
CA ILE A 176 10.28 4.62 -3.33
C ILE A 176 9.09 3.67 -3.34
N HIS A 177 9.16 2.60 -2.56
CA HIS A 177 8.05 1.69 -2.32
C HIS A 177 7.52 1.92 -0.91
N ILE A 178 6.30 2.44 -0.81
CA ILE A 178 5.58 2.52 0.46
C ILE A 178 4.51 1.44 0.49
N THR A 179 4.48 0.68 1.58
CA THR A 179 3.34 -0.19 1.92
C THR A 179 2.74 0.31 3.23
N ALA A 180 1.48 0.68 3.22
CA ALA A 180 0.76 1.08 4.43
C ALA A 180 -0.41 0.12 4.66
N SER A 181 -0.60 -0.35 5.89
CA SER A 181 -1.69 -1.24 6.25
C SER A 181 -2.32 -0.85 7.56
N MET A 182 -3.64 -0.95 7.59
CA MET A 182 -4.46 -0.78 8.77
C MET A 182 -5.22 -2.08 9.01
N ASN A 183 -5.10 -2.63 10.21
CA ASN A 183 -5.94 -3.73 10.69
C ASN A 183 -6.83 -3.17 11.79
N ILE A 184 -8.15 -3.33 11.67
CA ILE A 184 -9.07 -2.94 12.74
C ILE A 184 -8.88 -3.86 13.94
N THR A 185 -8.85 -3.28 15.14
CA THR A 185 -8.60 -3.99 16.40
C THR A 185 -9.82 -3.99 17.34
N PHE A 186 -10.99 -3.58 16.85
CA PHE A 186 -12.24 -3.65 17.62
C PHE A 186 -12.66 -5.12 17.80
N ASP A 187 -12.98 -5.52 19.03
CA ASP A 187 -13.26 -6.91 19.42
C ASP A 187 -14.73 -7.35 19.22
N GLY A 188 -15.59 -6.47 18.71
CA GLY A 188 -16.93 -6.84 18.25
C GLY A 188 -17.93 -7.21 19.35
N THR A 189 -17.54 -7.24 20.62
CA THR A 189 -18.43 -7.67 21.71
C THR A 189 -19.07 -6.48 22.42
N LYS A 190 -20.03 -5.82 21.76
CA LYS A 190 -20.82 -4.67 22.25
C LYS A 190 -20.00 -3.44 22.69
N PHE A 191 -20.50 -2.25 22.36
CA PHE A 191 -20.15 -1.07 23.17
C PHE A 191 -20.89 -1.22 24.50
N ASP A 192 -20.17 -1.39 25.60
CA ASP A 192 -20.78 -1.37 26.93
C ASP A 192 -21.51 -0.02 27.12
N GLY A 193 -22.84 -0.09 27.27
CA GLY A 193 -23.72 1.07 27.49
C GLY A 193 -24.43 1.68 26.27
N SER A 194 -24.49 1.02 25.11
CA SER A 194 -25.19 1.55 23.92
C SER A 194 -26.10 0.53 23.23
N ASP A 195 -27.40 0.83 23.17
CA ASP A 195 -28.42 0.03 22.46
C ASP A 195 -28.45 0.26 20.93
N ASN A 196 -27.50 1.02 20.37
CA ASN A 196 -27.55 1.44 18.96
C ASN A 196 -26.50 0.73 18.08
N PRO A 197 -26.91 -0.17 17.15
CA PRO A 197 -25.99 -0.90 16.26
C PRO A 197 -25.33 -0.02 15.16
N SER A 198 -25.76 1.24 14.98
CA SER A 198 -25.27 2.08 13.87
C SER A 198 -23.95 2.82 14.12
N LEU A 199 -23.36 2.76 15.33
CA LEU A 199 -22.10 3.45 15.66
C LEU A 199 -20.85 2.80 15.03
N ALA A 200 -20.91 1.52 14.64
CA ALA A 200 -19.79 0.80 14.04
C ALA A 200 -19.37 1.39 12.69
N LYS A 201 -20.32 1.74 11.80
CA LYS A 201 -20.00 2.27 10.46
C LYS A 201 -19.39 3.67 10.49
N TYR A 202 -19.90 4.57 11.35
CA TYR A 202 -19.36 5.93 11.48
C TYR A 202 -17.94 5.92 12.05
N LYS A 203 -17.65 5.05 13.04
CA LYS A 203 -16.28 4.88 13.56
C LYS A 203 -15.30 4.31 12.54
N LEU A 204 -15.74 3.41 11.65
CA LEU A 204 -14.86 2.85 10.62
C LEU A 204 -14.38 3.89 9.60
N LEU A 205 -15.28 4.77 9.14
CA LEU A 205 -14.90 5.85 8.22
C LEU A 205 -13.94 6.85 8.88
N ASP A 206 -14.16 7.16 10.16
CA ASP A 206 -13.26 8.03 10.92
C ASP A 206 -11.89 7.37 11.15
N ILE A 207 -11.85 6.07 11.45
CA ILE A 207 -10.61 5.29 11.57
C ILE A 207 -9.86 5.26 10.23
N GLU A 208 -10.54 5.00 9.12
CA GLU A 208 -9.93 5.03 7.78
C GLU A 208 -9.41 6.42 7.42
N LYS A 209 -10.18 7.47 7.70
CA LYS A 209 -9.77 8.85 7.45
C LYS A 209 -8.54 9.22 8.28
N GLN A 210 -8.53 8.81 9.54
CA GLN A 210 -7.41 9.04 10.43
C GLN A 210 -6.15 8.33 9.94
N PHE A 211 -6.24 7.06 9.58
CA PHE A 211 -5.11 6.31 9.00
C PHE A 211 -4.57 6.99 7.73
N LYS A 212 -5.45 7.49 6.86
CA LYS A 212 -5.04 8.27 5.67
C LYS A 212 -4.36 9.59 6.03
N MET A 213 -4.77 10.26 7.12
CA MET A 213 -4.09 11.46 7.62
C MET A 213 -2.68 11.13 8.11
N ASP A 214 -2.52 10.01 8.83
CA ASP A 214 -1.20 9.54 9.27
C ASP A 214 -0.30 9.18 8.08
N MET A 215 -0.83 8.49 7.08
CA MET A 215 -0.14 8.28 5.81
C MET A 215 0.25 9.62 5.15
N LYS A 216 -0.67 10.59 5.11
CA LYS A 216 -0.40 11.91 4.54
C LYS A 216 0.74 12.62 5.26
N GLU A 217 0.78 12.58 6.60
CA GLU A 217 1.89 13.18 7.37
C GLU A 217 3.23 12.53 7.01
N VAL A 218 3.30 11.20 6.94
CA VAL A 218 4.53 10.50 6.51
C VAL A 218 4.93 10.90 5.09
N LEU A 219 3.98 10.82 4.14
CA LEU A 219 4.25 10.98 2.72
C LEU A 219 4.54 12.43 2.30
N ASP A 220 3.88 13.41 2.92
CA ASP A 220 4.16 14.83 2.70
C ASP A 220 5.49 15.26 3.33
N SER A 221 5.97 14.52 4.35
CA SER A 221 7.25 14.78 5.01
C SER A 221 8.47 14.11 4.34
N LEU A 222 8.22 13.26 3.34
CA LEU A 222 9.28 12.52 2.67
C LEU A 222 10.22 13.48 1.92
N GLU A 223 11.50 13.43 2.26
CA GLU A 223 12.55 13.99 1.42
C GLU A 223 13.49 12.88 0.91
N ILE A 224 13.94 13.06 -0.33
CA ILE A 224 14.83 12.13 -1.03
C ILE A 224 16.14 12.87 -1.30
N TYR A 225 17.23 12.43 -0.67
CA TYR A 225 18.52 13.11 -0.70
C TYR A 225 19.37 12.76 -1.91
N ASP A 226 19.15 11.59 -2.50
CA ASP A 226 19.93 11.09 -3.63
C ASP A 226 19.22 11.27 -4.98
N ILE A 227 18.09 11.96 -5.02
CA ILE A 227 17.40 12.32 -6.27
C ILE A 227 18.26 13.27 -7.11
N ASP A 228 18.30 13.01 -8.41
CA ASP A 228 18.84 13.92 -9.43
C ASP A 228 17.80 14.99 -9.77
N ILE A 229 17.77 16.06 -8.98
CA ILE A 229 16.81 17.16 -9.17
C ILE A 229 16.95 17.80 -10.56
N GLU A 230 18.16 17.99 -11.06
CA GLU A 230 18.39 18.66 -12.34
C GLU A 230 17.77 17.85 -13.49
N ARG A 231 18.03 16.54 -13.53
CA ARG A 231 17.41 15.66 -14.52
C ARG A 231 15.90 15.60 -14.36
N MET A 232 15.41 15.39 -13.13
CA MET A 232 13.98 15.29 -12.88
C MET A 232 13.23 16.59 -13.25
N GLN A 233 13.85 17.76 -13.08
CA GLN A 233 13.31 19.05 -13.55
C GLN A 233 13.33 19.16 -15.08
N LYS A 234 14.48 18.85 -15.72
CA LYS A 234 14.63 18.88 -17.18
C LYS A 234 13.62 17.97 -17.89
N ASP A 235 13.38 16.80 -17.32
CA ASP A 235 12.46 15.80 -17.87
C ASP A 235 10.99 16.08 -17.47
N GLU A 236 10.70 17.19 -16.78
CA GLU A 236 9.35 17.56 -16.30
C GLU A 236 8.70 16.50 -15.40
N LEU A 237 9.51 15.83 -14.57
CA LEU A 237 9.09 14.71 -13.70
C LEU A 237 8.90 15.11 -12.22
N LEU A 238 9.10 16.38 -11.88
CA LEU A 238 8.76 16.93 -10.57
C LEU A 238 7.43 17.66 -10.60
N TYR A 239 6.58 17.38 -9.61
CA TYR A 239 5.22 17.87 -9.52
C TYR A 239 5.03 18.66 -8.23
N ASP A 240 4.51 19.89 -8.33
CA ASP A 240 4.12 20.69 -7.16
C ASP A 240 2.75 20.24 -6.64
N LYS A 241 2.71 18.99 -6.14
CA LYS A 241 1.51 18.34 -5.62
C LYS A 241 1.86 17.54 -4.36
N LYS A 242 0.97 17.61 -3.37
CA LYS A 242 1.03 16.84 -2.12
C LYS A 242 0.17 15.59 -2.22
N TYR A 243 0.33 14.69 -1.25
CA TYR A 243 -0.49 13.48 -1.17
C TYR A 243 -1.97 13.84 -0.95
N ASP A 244 -2.84 13.32 -1.81
CA ASP A 244 -4.29 13.53 -1.77
C ASP A 244 -4.99 12.32 -1.16
N ILE A 245 -5.54 12.47 0.05
CA ILE A 245 -6.27 11.40 0.76
C ILE A 245 -7.60 11.04 0.08
N GLU A 246 -8.10 11.92 -0.80
CA GLU A 246 -9.31 11.75 -1.60
C GLU A 246 -9.03 11.20 -3.01
N ALA A 247 -7.77 10.91 -3.36
CA ALA A 247 -7.46 10.33 -4.67
C ALA A 247 -8.19 8.98 -4.89
N GLU A 248 -8.30 8.16 -3.85
CA GLU A 248 -9.04 6.90 -3.86
C GLU A 248 -10.55 7.08 -4.17
N SER A 249 -11.18 8.11 -3.59
CA SER A 249 -12.62 8.36 -3.73
C SER A 249 -12.95 8.94 -5.11
N LYS A 250 -12.04 9.75 -5.68
CA LYS A 250 -12.11 10.28 -7.05
C LYS A 250 -11.77 9.24 -8.13
N ALA A 251 -11.04 8.19 -7.77
CA ALA A 251 -10.67 7.13 -8.69
C ALA A 251 -11.91 6.34 -9.15
N LYS A 252 -11.96 6.04 -10.45
CA LYS A 252 -13.01 5.18 -11.03
C LYS A 252 -13.04 3.83 -10.32
N ASP A 253 -14.25 3.39 -10.03
CA ASP A 253 -14.47 2.08 -9.44
C ASP A 253 -14.47 1.01 -10.53
N LEU A 254 -13.41 0.20 -10.57
CA LEU A 254 -13.30 -0.93 -11.50
C LEU A 254 -13.68 -2.26 -10.83
N THR A 255 -14.25 -2.21 -9.61
CA THR A 255 -14.48 -3.41 -8.81
C THR A 255 -15.53 -4.31 -9.47
N PHE A 256 -15.27 -5.62 -9.46
CA PHE A 256 -16.22 -6.65 -9.87
C PHE A 256 -17.11 -7.06 -8.70
N ASN A 257 -18.42 -7.14 -8.93
CA ASN A 257 -19.37 -7.74 -8.01
C ASN A 257 -19.55 -9.22 -8.37
N CYS A 258 -18.95 -10.11 -7.58
CA CYS A 258 -18.97 -11.54 -7.83
C CYS A 258 -20.00 -12.27 -6.97
N LYS A 259 -20.90 -13.03 -7.61
CA LYS A 259 -21.90 -13.88 -6.96
C LYS A 259 -21.66 -15.34 -7.30
N TYR A 260 -21.77 -16.21 -6.29
CA TYR A 260 -21.74 -17.65 -6.49
C TYR A 260 -23.15 -18.14 -6.86
N THR A 261 -23.30 -18.78 -8.02
CA THR A 261 -24.58 -19.32 -8.47
C THR A 261 -24.34 -20.68 -9.11
N ASN A 262 -25.06 -21.71 -8.68
CA ASN A 262 -25.10 -23.04 -9.32
C ASN A 262 -23.73 -23.60 -9.77
N GLY A 263 -22.71 -23.55 -8.89
CA GLY A 263 -21.39 -24.15 -9.14
C GLY A 263 -20.45 -23.33 -10.02
N TYR A 264 -20.79 -22.08 -10.37
CA TYR A 264 -19.91 -21.14 -11.04
C TYR A 264 -19.94 -19.75 -10.39
N ILE A 265 -18.92 -18.94 -10.68
CA ILE A 265 -18.81 -17.56 -10.17
C ILE A 265 -19.18 -16.58 -11.30
N LEU A 266 -20.20 -15.76 -11.04
CA LEU A 266 -20.60 -14.68 -11.94
C LEU A 266 -20.10 -13.34 -11.39
N CYS A 267 -19.13 -12.72 -12.06
CA CYS A 267 -18.58 -11.42 -11.69
C CYS A 267 -19.09 -10.33 -12.62
N GLU A 268 -19.93 -9.43 -12.12
CA GLU A 268 -20.40 -8.25 -12.87
C GLU A 268 -19.59 -7.02 -12.46
N GLY A 269 -18.74 -6.52 -13.37
CA GLY A 269 -17.98 -5.28 -13.16
C GLY A 269 -18.82 -4.05 -13.48
N LYS A 270 -18.59 -2.97 -12.74
CA LYS A 270 -19.04 -1.61 -13.13
C LYS A 270 -17.94 -0.92 -13.92
N GLU A 271 -17.64 -1.39 -15.12
CA GLU A 271 -16.97 -0.53 -16.12
C GLU A 271 -17.93 -0.17 -17.24
N ILE A 272 -17.71 1.02 -17.79
CA ILE A 272 -18.46 1.66 -18.88
C ILE A 272 -18.87 0.61 -19.93
N ASN A 273 -20.15 0.24 -19.91
CA ASN A 273 -20.85 -0.57 -20.91
C ASN A 273 -20.32 -1.99 -21.21
N ARG A 274 -19.66 -2.69 -20.27
CA ARG A 274 -19.31 -4.12 -20.47
C ARG A 274 -19.76 -5.04 -19.34
N LYS A 275 -20.49 -6.10 -19.69
CA LYS A 275 -20.80 -7.23 -18.81
C LYS A 275 -19.80 -8.34 -19.05
N CYS A 276 -18.87 -8.53 -18.12
CA CYS A 276 -18.00 -9.69 -18.10
C CYS A 276 -18.66 -10.84 -17.33
N SER A 277 -18.43 -12.08 -17.76
CA SER A 277 -18.86 -13.27 -17.03
C SER A 277 -17.82 -14.37 -17.22
N LYS A 278 -17.59 -15.17 -16.17
CA LYS A 278 -16.78 -16.39 -16.24
C LYS A 278 -17.70 -17.60 -16.18
N LYS A 279 -17.77 -18.36 -17.27
CA LYS A 279 -18.43 -19.66 -17.27
C LYS A 279 -17.38 -20.75 -17.12
N ASN A 280 -17.45 -21.48 -16.01
CA ASN A 280 -16.71 -22.71 -15.74
C ASN A 280 -15.27 -22.53 -15.21
N VAL A 281 -14.91 -23.28 -14.16
CA VAL A 281 -13.61 -23.19 -13.46
C VAL A 281 -12.46 -23.75 -14.30
N LYS A 282 -12.78 -24.61 -15.29
CA LYS A 282 -11.77 -25.31 -16.11
C LYS A 282 -11.20 -24.50 -17.28
N ASN A 283 -11.88 -23.44 -17.73
CA ASN A 283 -11.42 -22.60 -18.83
C ASN A 283 -11.23 -21.17 -18.33
N GLU A 284 -9.99 -20.70 -18.24
CA GLU A 284 -9.59 -19.42 -17.64
C GLU A 284 -9.90 -18.18 -18.52
N LYS A 285 -10.86 -18.27 -19.45
CA LYS A 285 -11.18 -17.14 -20.33
C LYS A 285 -12.37 -16.34 -19.81
N TRP A 286 -12.14 -15.05 -19.63
CA TRP A 286 -13.17 -14.05 -19.38
C TRP A 286 -13.94 -13.75 -20.67
N GLU A 287 -15.27 -13.87 -20.63
CA GLU A 287 -16.14 -13.42 -21.71
C GLU A 287 -16.72 -12.06 -21.33
N CYS A 288 -16.24 -10.99 -21.97
CA CYS A 288 -16.77 -9.64 -21.82
C CYS A 288 -17.62 -9.25 -23.04
N LYS A 289 -18.88 -8.88 -22.82
CA LYS A 289 -19.81 -8.35 -23.83
C LYS A 289 -20.06 -6.87 -23.58
#